data_AF-A0A118K3Y2-F1
#
_entry.id   AF-A0A118K3Y2-F1
#
_cell.length_a   1.000
_cell.length_b   1.000
_cell.length_c   1.000
_cell.angle_alpha   90.00
_cell.angle_beta   90.00
_cell.angle_gamma   90.00
#
_symmetry.space_group_name_H-M   'P 1'
#
loop_
_entity.id
_entity.type
_entity.pdbx_description
1 polymer ?
#
loop_
_entity_poly.entity_id
_entity_poly.type
_entity_poly.pdbx_seq_one_letter_code
_entity_poly.pdbx_strand_id
1 'polypeptide(L)'
;MGSPNPSSSATPNPFAFFHQHFLRLGSDIASRFDETRREIAKNLFPFPPPKHQRSSLPFASLSESQSQQYQDDNKLRGGKHVFDLALSSEHVSKTLAGTELYTVSNSDNEFVLISDPNGLKSIGLLCFRKEDAEAFLAQVRLRKGELRGRAKVVPIALDQVYLLKVEGIAFRFLPDPVQLKNAMELKSSATKSGFDGVPVFQSDLLVVKKRNKRYCPIYFRKEDIEKELLMVPRGPRGPGMSQHIMVGSLEDVLKKMETSEKNSGWEDLIFIPPGKSHSQHLQEVVKA
;
A
#
# COMPACT_ATOMS: atom_id res chain seq x y z
N MET A 1 49.21 17.10 -35.05
CA MET A 1 48.86 16.60 -33.70
C MET A 1 47.55 17.25 -33.30
N GLY A 2 46.45 16.49 -33.36
CA GLY A 2 45.12 16.97 -32.98
C GLY A 2 44.83 16.59 -31.53
N SER A 3 44.41 17.57 -30.74
CA SER A 3 43.97 17.37 -29.35
C SER A 3 42.57 16.73 -29.33
N PRO A 4 42.30 15.75 -28.44
CA PRO A 4 40.99 15.13 -28.33
C PRO A 4 40.04 15.94 -27.42
N ASN A 5 38.78 16.05 -27.84
CA ASN A 5 37.67 16.58 -27.04
C ASN A 5 37.34 15.63 -25.87
N PRO A 6 37.04 16.12 -24.66
CA PRO A 6 36.56 15.27 -23.58
C PRO A 6 35.10 14.90 -23.81
N SER A 7 34.84 13.59 -23.75
CA SER A 7 33.53 12.95 -23.81
C SER A 7 32.61 13.44 -22.69
N SER A 8 31.43 13.92 -23.07
CA SER A 8 30.34 14.24 -22.17
C SER A 8 29.83 12.98 -21.47
N SER A 9 29.97 12.92 -20.16
CA SER A 9 29.30 11.95 -19.30
C SER A 9 27.79 12.19 -19.35
N ALA A 10 27.06 11.25 -19.94
CA ALA A 10 25.61 11.25 -19.92
C ALA A 10 25.11 11.00 -18.49
N THR A 11 24.46 11.99 -17.90
CA THR A 11 23.69 11.83 -16.67
C THR A 11 22.47 10.94 -16.95
N PRO A 12 22.18 9.92 -16.11
CA PRO A 12 21.03 9.06 -16.33
C PRO A 12 19.72 9.85 -16.17
N ASN A 13 18.87 9.78 -17.19
CA ASN A 13 17.64 10.55 -17.29
C ASN A 13 16.55 9.91 -16.40
N PRO A 14 16.03 10.59 -15.35
CA PRO A 14 15.03 10.02 -14.43
C PRO A 14 13.69 9.70 -15.11
N PHE A 15 13.49 10.14 -16.36
CA PHE A 15 12.27 9.93 -17.14
C PHE A 15 12.12 8.53 -17.75
N ALA A 16 13.15 7.67 -17.72
CA ALA A 16 13.00 6.28 -18.17
C ALA A 16 11.98 5.50 -17.31
N PHE A 17 11.94 5.78 -16.00
CA PHE A 17 10.96 5.19 -15.08
C PHE A 17 9.53 5.64 -15.37
N PHE A 18 9.32 6.94 -15.60
CA PHE A 18 8.01 7.47 -15.95
C PHE A 18 7.50 6.86 -17.26
N HIS A 19 8.33 6.79 -18.29
CA HIS A 19 7.90 6.26 -19.59
C HIS A 19 7.56 4.76 -19.54
N GLN A 20 8.33 3.96 -18.78
CA GLN A 20 8.07 2.52 -18.63
C GLN A 20 6.79 2.23 -17.83
N HIS A 21 6.47 3.04 -16.81
CA HIS A 21 5.20 2.97 -16.10
C HIS A 21 4.01 3.45 -16.95
N PHE A 22 4.18 4.49 -17.77
CA PHE A 22 3.14 4.98 -18.68
C PHE A 22 2.85 4.01 -19.84
N LEU A 23 3.85 3.30 -20.37
CA LEU A 23 3.64 2.31 -21.44
C LEU A 23 2.99 1.02 -20.93
N ARG A 24 3.29 0.59 -19.69
CA ARG A 24 2.55 -0.49 -19.03
C ARG A 24 1.12 -0.07 -18.65
N LEU A 25 0.86 1.23 -18.47
CA LEU A 25 -0.47 1.78 -18.21
C LEU A 25 -1.43 1.54 -19.38
N GLY A 26 -0.96 1.53 -20.64
CA GLY A 26 -1.83 1.35 -21.81
C GLY A 26 -2.39 -0.07 -21.98
N SER A 27 -1.66 -1.11 -21.53
CA SER A 27 -2.08 -2.50 -21.70
C SER A 27 -2.94 -3.04 -20.54
N ASP A 28 -2.84 -2.46 -19.34
CA ASP A 28 -3.51 -2.97 -18.14
C ASP A 28 -4.89 -2.29 -17.88
N ILE A 29 -5.32 -1.31 -18.68
CA ILE A 29 -6.63 -0.65 -18.56
C ILE A 29 -7.80 -1.58 -18.93
N ALA A 30 -7.55 -2.65 -19.69
CA ALA A 30 -8.61 -3.48 -20.26
C ALA A 30 -9.02 -4.72 -19.43
N SER A 31 -8.23 -5.18 -18.44
CA SER A 31 -8.42 -6.56 -17.91
C SER A 31 -8.72 -6.70 -16.42
N ARG A 32 -8.87 -5.62 -15.65
CA ARG A 32 -8.98 -5.76 -14.17
C ARG A 32 -10.18 -5.12 -13.49
N PHE A 33 -11.34 -5.07 -14.15
CA PHE A 33 -12.57 -4.76 -13.41
C PHE A 33 -13.82 -5.60 -13.71
N ASP A 34 -13.72 -6.75 -14.39
CA ASP A 34 -14.92 -7.57 -14.69
C ASP A 34 -14.87 -9.05 -14.28
N GLU A 35 -13.85 -9.51 -13.54
CA GLU A 35 -13.73 -10.94 -13.21
C GLU A 35 -14.14 -11.30 -11.78
N THR A 36 -15.27 -10.72 -11.32
CA THR A 36 -16.01 -11.28 -10.19
C THR A 36 -17.26 -11.97 -10.73
N ARG A 37 -17.14 -13.27 -11.08
CA ARG A 37 -18.16 -14.35 -10.99
C ARG A 37 -17.81 -15.56 -11.88
N ARG A 38 -17.15 -16.59 -11.30
CA ARG A 38 -17.40 -18.05 -11.49
C ARG A 38 -16.27 -18.91 -10.92
N GLU A 39 -16.47 -19.42 -9.72
CA GLU A 39 -16.55 -20.85 -9.33
C GLU A 39 -15.54 -21.92 -9.78
N ILE A 40 -14.94 -22.53 -8.74
CA ILE A 40 -14.97 -23.96 -8.33
C ILE A 40 -13.94 -24.94 -8.94
N ALA A 41 -13.42 -25.77 -8.02
CA ALA A 41 -12.79 -27.10 -8.14
C ALA A 41 -11.28 -27.13 -8.51
N LYS A 42 -10.39 -27.94 -7.91
CA LYS A 42 -10.44 -29.07 -6.95
C LYS A 42 -9.01 -29.31 -6.41
N ASN A 43 -8.91 -29.85 -5.20
CA ASN A 43 -7.68 -30.35 -4.54
C ASN A 43 -7.29 -31.79 -4.98
N LEU A 44 -6.01 -32.16 -4.86
CA LEU A 44 -5.55 -33.56 -4.70
C LEU A 44 -4.34 -33.70 -3.73
N PHE A 45 -4.64 -34.18 -2.49
CA PHE A 45 -3.93 -35.13 -1.58
C PHE A 45 -2.45 -34.92 -1.10
N PRO A 46 -1.92 -35.71 -0.12
CA PRO A 46 -2.01 -35.45 1.34
C PRO A 46 -0.66 -35.64 2.10
N PHE A 47 -0.51 -35.16 3.36
CA PHE A 47 0.27 -35.78 4.47
C PHE A 47 0.17 -34.87 5.73
N PRO A 48 0.24 -35.42 6.97
CA PRO A 48 -0.20 -34.71 8.18
C PRO A 48 0.95 -34.00 8.93
N PRO A 49 0.63 -32.96 9.74
CA PRO A 49 1.47 -32.62 10.89
C PRO A 49 0.69 -32.33 12.20
N PRO A 50 1.40 -32.20 13.33
CA PRO A 50 0.82 -32.18 14.67
C PRO A 50 0.41 -30.77 15.15
N LYS A 51 -0.38 -30.77 16.23
CA LYS A 51 -1.04 -29.62 16.87
C LYS A 51 -0.04 -28.73 17.63
N HIS A 52 -0.08 -27.41 17.39
CA HIS A 52 0.08 -26.38 18.43
C HIS A 52 -0.49 -25.02 17.97
N GLN A 53 -1.42 -24.49 18.76
CA GLN A 53 -2.13 -23.22 18.58
C GLN A 53 -1.18 -22.01 18.72
N ARG A 54 -1.11 -21.14 17.72
CA ARG A 54 -0.59 -19.76 17.84
C ARG A 54 -1.53 -18.81 17.09
N SER A 55 -1.94 -17.74 17.75
CA SER A 55 -2.72 -16.64 17.17
C SER A 55 -1.94 -15.98 16.03
N SER A 56 -2.41 -16.13 14.79
CA SER A 56 -1.74 -15.66 13.58
C SER A 56 -1.89 -14.14 13.38
N LEU A 57 -0.83 -13.52 12.85
CA LEU A 57 -0.80 -12.14 12.38
C LEU A 57 -1.41 -12.02 10.98
N PRO A 58 -1.85 -10.82 10.54
CA PRO A 58 -2.57 -10.63 9.29
C PRO A 58 -1.81 -11.07 8.02
N PHE A 59 -0.47 -10.93 7.97
CA PHE A 59 0.33 -11.49 6.87
C PHE A 59 0.66 -12.98 7.02
N ALA A 60 0.62 -13.52 8.24
CA ALA A 60 0.88 -14.94 8.52
C ALA A 60 -0.33 -15.85 8.24
N SER A 61 -1.55 -15.29 8.18
CA SER A 61 -2.76 -16.05 7.83
C SER A 61 -2.81 -16.51 6.35
N LEU A 62 -1.82 -16.15 5.53
CA LEU A 62 -1.75 -16.54 4.11
C LEU A 62 -1.34 -18.01 3.87
N SER A 63 -0.93 -18.76 4.90
CA SER A 63 -0.51 -20.16 4.76
C SER A 63 -1.40 -21.19 5.46
N GLU A 64 -2.51 -20.77 6.08
CA GLU A 64 -3.30 -21.68 6.91
C GLU A 64 -4.80 -21.47 6.67
N SER A 65 -5.27 -21.91 5.51
CA SER A 65 -6.70 -22.20 5.30
C SER A 65 -6.94 -23.69 5.49
N GLN A 66 -7.03 -24.13 6.75
CA GLN A 66 -7.68 -25.40 7.09
C GLN A 66 -9.11 -25.10 7.55
N SER A 67 -10.05 -25.39 6.66
CA SER A 67 -11.47 -25.48 6.96
C SER A 67 -11.72 -26.58 8.00
N GLN A 68 -11.97 -26.18 9.25
CA GLN A 68 -12.56 -27.05 10.24
C GLN A 68 -14.06 -27.17 9.96
N GLN A 69 -14.44 -28.28 9.34
CA GLN A 69 -15.83 -28.75 9.28
C GLN A 69 -16.18 -29.33 10.66
N TYR A 70 -17.05 -28.65 11.42
CA TYR A 70 -17.84 -29.27 12.47
C TYR A 70 -19.30 -29.27 12.06
N GLN A 71 -19.93 -30.42 12.23
CA GLN A 71 -21.30 -30.73 11.83
C GLN A 71 -22.24 -30.48 13.03
N ASP A 72 -23.36 -29.80 12.72
CA ASP A 72 -24.60 -29.48 13.44
C ASP A 72 -24.81 -29.81 14.93
N ASP A 73 -25.38 -28.83 15.67
CA ASP A 73 -26.78 -28.91 16.09
C ASP A 73 -27.37 -27.56 16.59
N ASN A 74 -28.28 -27.01 15.78
CA ASN A 74 -29.54 -26.33 16.12
C ASN A 74 -29.60 -25.26 17.24
N LYS A 75 -29.63 -23.95 16.88
CA LYS A 75 -30.65 -23.01 17.41
C LYS A 75 -30.78 -21.70 16.62
N LEU A 76 -31.99 -21.46 16.13
CA LEU A 76 -32.51 -20.23 15.53
C LEU A 76 -32.19 -18.95 16.33
N ARG A 77 -31.52 -17.96 15.71
CA ARG A 77 -31.89 -16.52 15.81
C ARG A 77 -31.01 -15.61 14.95
N GLY A 78 -31.67 -14.88 14.05
CA GLY A 78 -31.23 -13.58 13.55
C GLY A 78 -30.20 -13.63 12.43
N GLY A 79 -30.64 -13.40 11.20
CA GLY A 79 -29.75 -13.06 10.09
C GLY A 79 -28.96 -11.79 10.45
N LYS A 80 -27.72 -11.96 10.89
CA LYS A 80 -26.74 -10.89 10.93
C LYS A 80 -26.33 -10.65 9.49
N HIS A 81 -26.60 -9.44 8.98
CA HIS A 81 -26.18 -9.04 7.65
C HIS A 81 -24.67 -9.30 7.50
N VAL A 82 -24.26 -9.91 6.39
CA VAL A 82 -22.86 -10.15 6.02
C VAL A 82 -22.03 -8.85 6.06
N PHE A 83 -22.68 -7.70 5.96
CA PHE A 83 -22.10 -6.36 6.08
C PHE A 83 -21.72 -5.93 7.52
N ASP A 84 -22.11 -6.68 8.55
CA ASP A 84 -21.75 -6.40 9.95
C ASP A 84 -20.52 -7.23 10.42
N LEU A 85 -19.83 -7.92 9.49
CA LEU A 85 -18.61 -8.68 9.77
C LEU A 85 -17.34 -7.91 9.41
N ALA A 86 -17.42 -6.92 8.51
CA ALA A 86 -16.33 -6.09 8.02
C ALA A 86 -15.94 -4.96 8.99
N LEU A 87 -14.68 -4.49 8.93
CA LEU A 87 -14.32 -3.21 9.55
C LEU A 87 -15.00 -2.07 8.80
N SER A 88 -15.53 -1.07 9.52
CA SER A 88 -16.14 0.08 8.88
C SER A 88 -15.10 0.89 8.11
N SER A 89 -15.48 1.49 6.98
CA SER A 89 -14.59 2.39 6.23
C SER A 89 -14.09 3.55 7.08
N GLU A 90 -14.87 4.02 8.06
CA GLU A 90 -14.41 5.01 9.02
C GLU A 90 -13.26 4.47 9.89
N HIS A 91 -13.34 3.22 10.36
CA HIS A 91 -12.26 2.60 11.12
C HIS A 91 -10.98 2.46 10.27
N VAL A 92 -11.10 1.97 9.04
CA VAL A 92 -9.97 1.84 8.11
C VAL A 92 -9.36 3.22 7.80
N SER A 93 -10.19 4.24 7.54
CA SER A 93 -9.69 5.59 7.31
C SER A 93 -8.87 6.13 8.49
N LYS A 94 -9.31 5.87 9.73
CA LYS A 94 -8.58 6.31 10.94
C LYS A 94 -7.21 5.66 11.08
N THR A 95 -7.00 4.43 10.59
CA THR A 95 -5.67 3.78 10.65
C THR A 95 -4.68 4.38 9.67
N LEU A 96 -5.15 5.12 8.65
CA LEU A 96 -4.34 5.80 7.64
C LEU A 96 -3.96 7.24 8.04
N ALA A 97 -4.53 7.74 9.12
CA ALA A 97 -4.37 9.12 9.58
C ALA A 97 -2.90 9.51 9.75
N GLY A 98 -2.56 10.73 9.34
CA GLY A 98 -1.21 11.29 9.50
C GLY A 98 -0.21 10.89 8.40
N THR A 99 -0.60 10.06 7.43
CA THR A 99 0.19 9.84 6.21
C THR A 99 -0.21 10.87 5.15
N GLU A 100 0.76 11.64 4.67
CA GLU A 100 0.56 12.64 3.62
C GLU A 100 1.02 12.10 2.26
N LEU A 101 0.25 12.45 1.23
CA LEU A 101 0.55 12.26 -0.17
C LEU A 101 0.62 13.63 -0.85
N TYR A 102 1.08 13.65 -2.09
CA TYR A 102 1.24 14.87 -2.87
C TYR A 102 0.52 14.75 -4.21
N THR A 103 -0.25 15.76 -4.56
CA THR A 103 -0.91 15.84 -5.86
C THR A 103 -0.71 17.23 -6.45
N VAL A 104 -1.05 17.40 -7.72
CA VAL A 104 -0.98 18.69 -8.41
C VAL A 104 -2.38 19.25 -8.53
N SER A 105 -2.58 20.48 -8.07
CA SER A 105 -3.83 21.21 -8.21
C SER A 105 -3.70 22.42 -9.14
N ASN A 106 -4.81 22.87 -9.72
CA ASN A 106 -4.91 24.17 -10.38
C ASN A 106 -5.04 25.34 -9.37
N SER A 107 -5.31 26.55 -9.86
CA SER A 107 -5.54 27.75 -9.03
C SER A 107 -6.76 27.63 -8.11
N ASP A 108 -7.75 26.87 -8.53
CA ASP A 108 -9.04 26.69 -7.86
C ASP A 108 -8.99 25.53 -6.86
N ASN A 109 -7.77 25.00 -6.62
CA ASN A 109 -7.49 23.84 -5.77
C ASN A 109 -8.14 22.53 -6.23
N GLU A 110 -8.50 22.44 -7.52
CA GLU A 110 -8.99 21.20 -8.12
C GLU A 110 -7.80 20.35 -8.60
N PHE A 111 -7.93 19.03 -8.52
CA PHE A 111 -6.87 18.13 -8.96
C PHE A 111 -6.68 18.19 -10.47
N VAL A 112 -5.42 18.22 -10.88
CA VAL A 112 -5.06 18.03 -12.28
C VAL A 112 -5.21 16.56 -12.62
N LEU A 113 -6.07 16.28 -13.59
CA LEU A 113 -6.38 14.93 -14.06
C LEU A 113 -5.75 14.65 -15.42
N ILE A 114 -5.48 13.38 -15.69
CA ILE A 114 -5.04 12.86 -16.98
C ILE A 114 -6.23 12.16 -17.61
N SER A 115 -6.80 12.74 -18.66
CA SER A 115 -7.88 12.10 -19.41
C SER A 115 -7.37 10.91 -20.22
N ASP A 116 -8.16 9.84 -20.24
CA ASP A 116 -8.02 8.74 -21.20
C ASP A 116 -8.16 9.27 -22.64
N PRO A 117 -7.51 8.68 -23.67
CA PRO A 117 -7.65 9.12 -25.05
C PRO A 117 -9.10 9.11 -25.56
N ASN A 118 -9.97 8.26 -24.99
CA ASN A 118 -11.39 8.22 -25.33
C ASN A 118 -12.24 9.22 -24.53
N GLY A 119 -11.65 9.93 -23.56
CA GLY A 119 -12.32 10.92 -22.71
C GLY A 119 -13.30 10.36 -21.68
N LEU A 120 -13.50 9.03 -21.63
CA LEU A 120 -14.51 8.39 -20.77
C LEU A 120 -14.08 8.28 -19.30
N LYS A 121 -12.77 8.32 -19.03
CA LYS A 121 -12.20 8.17 -17.70
C LYS A 121 -11.07 9.16 -17.52
N SER A 122 -10.93 9.67 -16.30
CA SER A 122 -9.82 10.55 -15.92
C SER A 122 -9.03 9.92 -14.78
N ILE A 123 -7.71 10.13 -14.76
CA ILE A 123 -6.81 9.60 -13.75
C ILE A 123 -6.24 10.75 -12.93
N GLY A 124 -6.42 10.69 -11.61
CA GLY A 124 -5.72 11.55 -10.65
C GLY A 124 -4.48 10.86 -10.12
N LEU A 125 -3.33 11.54 -10.10
CA LEU A 125 -2.09 11.00 -9.54
C LEU A 125 -1.88 11.47 -8.10
N LEU A 126 -1.51 10.52 -7.23
CA LEU A 126 -1.22 10.74 -5.82
C LEU A 126 0.17 10.17 -5.49
N CYS A 127 1.14 11.04 -5.27
CA CYS A 127 2.53 10.68 -5.10
C CYS A 127 2.89 10.52 -3.63
N PHE A 128 3.59 9.45 -3.26
CA PHE A 128 4.17 9.29 -1.92
C PHE A 128 5.37 10.22 -1.69
N ARG A 129 5.96 10.73 -2.76
CA ARG A 129 7.07 11.69 -2.72
C ARG A 129 6.68 13.02 -3.33
N LYS A 130 7.06 14.09 -2.65
CA LYS A 130 6.84 15.46 -3.13
C LYS A 130 7.58 15.72 -4.44
N GLU A 131 8.81 15.24 -4.56
CA GLU A 131 9.64 15.44 -5.76
C GLU A 131 8.98 14.84 -7.01
N ASP A 132 8.25 13.72 -6.87
CA ASP A 132 7.56 13.09 -7.99
C ASP A 132 6.33 13.91 -8.42
N ALA A 133 5.60 14.51 -7.46
CA ALA A 133 4.54 15.47 -7.77
C ALA A 133 5.08 16.76 -8.39
N GLU A 134 6.25 17.24 -7.96
CA GLU A 134 6.94 18.39 -8.56
C GLU A 134 7.39 18.10 -10.00
N ALA A 135 7.89 16.89 -10.26
CA ALA A 135 8.22 16.43 -11.61
C ALA A 135 6.97 16.37 -12.51
N PHE A 136 5.85 15.85 -11.99
CA PHE A 136 4.58 15.87 -12.71
C PHE A 136 4.10 17.31 -12.98
N LEU A 137 4.20 18.20 -12.01
CA LEU A 137 3.88 19.62 -12.17
C LEU A 137 4.73 20.29 -13.26
N ALA A 138 6.01 19.96 -13.35
CA ALA A 138 6.86 20.46 -14.43
C ALA A 138 6.32 20.05 -15.82
N GLN A 139 5.85 18.81 -15.97
CA GLN A 139 5.21 18.34 -17.21
C GLN A 139 3.89 19.07 -17.50
N VAL A 140 3.06 19.29 -16.47
CA VAL A 140 1.81 20.06 -16.59
C VAL A 140 2.10 21.49 -17.09
N ARG A 141 3.16 22.13 -16.59
CA ARG A 141 3.57 23.48 -16.99
C ARG A 141 4.12 23.56 -18.41
N LEU A 142 4.70 22.48 -18.93
CA LEU A 142 5.22 22.40 -20.30
C LEU A 142 4.10 22.27 -21.35
N ARG A 143 2.94 21.69 -20.98
CA ARG A 143 1.79 21.59 -21.90
C ARG A 143 1.20 22.99 -22.17
N LYS A 144 0.94 23.29 -23.46
CA LYS A 144 0.25 24.51 -23.88
C LYS A 144 -1.23 24.42 -23.47
N GLY A 145 -1.69 25.28 -22.56
CA GLY A 145 -3.09 25.33 -22.11
C GLY A 145 -3.33 26.26 -20.91
N GLU A 146 -4.58 26.35 -20.43
CA GLU A 146 -5.04 27.23 -19.34
C GLU A 146 -4.35 26.99 -17.98
N LEU A 147 -3.71 25.84 -17.78
CA LEU A 147 -2.96 25.49 -16.57
C LEU A 147 -1.60 26.21 -16.46
N ARG A 148 -1.26 27.07 -17.43
CA ARG A 148 0.04 27.76 -17.53
C ARG A 148 0.30 28.65 -16.31
N GLY A 149 1.18 28.19 -15.42
CA GLY A 149 1.78 29.00 -14.35
C GLY A 149 1.01 29.07 -13.04
N ARG A 150 -0.19 28.47 -12.93
CA ARG A 150 -1.00 28.51 -11.70
C ARG A 150 -1.11 27.19 -10.95
N ALA A 151 -0.67 26.09 -11.57
CA ALA A 151 -0.65 24.80 -10.91
C ALA A 151 0.44 24.72 -9.82
N LYS A 152 0.12 24.03 -8.72
CA LYS A 152 0.98 23.85 -7.55
C LYS A 152 0.87 22.42 -7.01
N VAL A 153 1.91 21.98 -6.30
CA VAL A 153 1.86 20.74 -5.53
C VAL A 153 1.14 21.02 -4.21
N VAL A 154 0.19 20.16 -3.84
CA VAL A 154 -0.60 20.26 -2.61
C VAL A 154 -0.50 18.95 -1.85
N PRO A 155 -0.23 18.99 -0.52
CA PRO A 155 -0.31 17.81 0.33
C PRO A 155 -1.78 17.39 0.53
N ILE A 156 -2.03 16.10 0.56
CA ILE A 156 -3.34 15.52 0.85
C ILE A 156 -3.19 14.31 1.76
N ALA A 157 -4.07 14.19 2.74
CA ALA A 157 -3.99 13.10 3.70
C ALA A 157 -4.56 11.79 3.12
N LEU A 158 -3.89 10.67 3.39
CA LEU A 158 -4.23 9.35 2.82
C LEU A 158 -5.60 8.84 3.30
N ASP A 159 -5.98 9.16 4.54
CA ASP A 159 -7.30 8.88 5.09
C ASP A 159 -8.43 9.60 4.33
N GLN A 160 -8.20 10.85 3.93
CA GLN A 160 -9.12 11.60 3.08
C GLN A 160 -9.22 10.98 1.69
N VAL A 161 -8.08 10.68 1.06
CA VAL A 161 -8.04 10.02 -0.25
C VAL A 161 -8.78 8.70 -0.26
N TYR A 162 -8.62 7.88 0.77
CA TYR A 162 -9.29 6.59 0.89
C TYR A 162 -10.83 6.72 0.82
N LEU A 163 -11.36 7.84 1.32
CA LEU A 163 -12.79 8.15 1.28
C LEU A 163 -13.24 8.86 -0.01
N LEU A 164 -12.31 9.35 -0.83
CA LEU A 164 -12.64 10.01 -2.09
C LEU A 164 -13.16 8.98 -3.11
N LYS A 165 -14.45 9.09 -3.42
CA LYS A 165 -15.09 8.37 -4.53
C LYS A 165 -15.71 9.40 -5.45
N VAL A 166 -15.18 9.52 -6.66
CA VAL A 166 -15.69 10.43 -7.68
C VAL A 166 -15.99 9.64 -8.94
N GLU A 167 -17.20 9.80 -9.47
CA GLU A 167 -17.62 9.12 -10.68
C GLU A 167 -16.73 9.54 -11.87
N GLY A 168 -16.34 8.57 -12.69
CA GLY A 168 -15.50 8.82 -13.87
C GLY A 168 -14.02 9.11 -13.58
N ILE A 169 -13.59 9.14 -12.31
CA ILE A 169 -12.19 9.40 -11.93
C ILE A 169 -11.61 8.20 -11.19
N ALA A 170 -10.44 7.74 -11.64
CA ALA A 170 -9.62 6.77 -10.93
C ALA A 170 -8.41 7.47 -10.30
N PHE A 171 -8.23 7.32 -8.99
CA PHE A 171 -7.01 7.77 -8.33
C PHE A 171 -5.96 6.67 -8.34
N ARG A 172 -4.72 7.02 -8.71
CA ARG A 172 -3.59 6.09 -8.73
C ARG A 172 -2.47 6.61 -7.83
N PHE A 173 -1.99 5.72 -6.98
CA PHE A 173 -0.78 5.97 -6.22
C PHE A 173 0.45 5.85 -7.10
N LEU A 174 1.38 6.78 -6.91
CA LEU A 174 2.75 6.68 -7.40
C LEU A 174 3.65 6.37 -6.19
N PRO A 175 4.12 5.10 -6.04
CA PRO A 175 4.92 4.69 -4.90
C PRO A 175 6.33 5.27 -4.97
N ASP A 176 6.98 5.37 -3.81
CA ASP A 176 8.41 5.70 -3.74
C ASP A 176 9.24 4.61 -4.45
N PRO A 177 10.02 4.95 -5.50
CA PRO A 177 10.83 3.98 -6.23
C PRO A 177 11.87 3.27 -5.36
N VAL A 178 12.37 3.91 -4.29
CA VAL A 178 13.28 3.26 -3.34
C VAL A 178 12.57 2.12 -2.62
N GLN A 179 11.32 2.35 -2.20
CA GLN A 179 10.53 1.33 -1.52
C GLN A 179 10.09 0.21 -2.46
N LEU A 180 9.86 0.53 -3.74
CA LEU A 180 9.63 -0.49 -4.77
C LEU A 180 10.83 -1.42 -4.91
N LYS A 181 12.04 -0.87 -4.97
CA LYS A 181 13.29 -1.65 -5.01
C LYS A 181 13.44 -2.52 -3.74
N ASN A 182 13.27 -1.92 -2.56
CA ASN A 182 13.33 -2.62 -1.29
C ASN A 182 12.34 -3.80 -1.21
N ALA A 183 11.11 -3.59 -1.69
CA ALA A 183 10.08 -4.60 -1.72
C ALA A 183 10.42 -5.77 -2.65
N MET A 184 10.97 -5.48 -3.84
CA MET A 184 11.43 -6.50 -4.79
C MET A 184 12.59 -7.33 -4.24
N GLU A 185 13.54 -6.69 -3.54
CA GLU A 185 14.65 -7.40 -2.89
C GLU A 185 14.16 -8.36 -1.80
N LEU A 186 13.14 -7.99 -1.02
CA LEU A 186 12.54 -8.86 -0.01
C LEU A 186 11.64 -9.97 -0.58
N LYS A 187 11.05 -9.78 -1.77
CA LYS A 187 10.19 -10.78 -2.46
C LYS A 187 10.96 -11.79 -3.32
N SER A 188 12.28 -11.70 -3.37
CA SER A 188 13.14 -12.29 -4.41
C SER A 188 13.19 -13.83 -4.50
N SER A 189 12.35 -14.56 -3.77
CA SER A 189 12.14 -16.01 -3.95
C SER A 189 10.96 -16.40 -4.85
N ALA A 190 10.08 -15.48 -5.29
CA ALA A 190 8.79 -15.91 -5.87
C ALA A 190 8.53 -15.60 -7.36
N THR A 191 8.93 -14.47 -7.97
CA THR A 191 8.60 -14.20 -9.40
C THR A 191 9.44 -13.06 -10.01
N LYS A 192 9.81 -13.16 -11.29
CA LYS A 192 10.47 -12.09 -12.09
C LYS A 192 9.58 -10.88 -12.42
N SER A 193 8.31 -10.89 -11.99
CA SER A 193 7.38 -9.79 -12.21
C SER A 193 7.67 -8.66 -11.23
N GLY A 194 7.61 -7.41 -11.70
CA GLY A 194 7.72 -6.23 -10.82
C GLY A 194 6.66 -6.21 -9.72
N PHE A 195 6.84 -5.33 -8.74
CA PHE A 195 5.90 -5.17 -7.63
C PHE A 195 4.65 -4.40 -8.08
N ASP A 196 3.46 -4.90 -7.71
CA ASP A 196 2.15 -4.32 -8.03
C ASP A 196 1.58 -3.64 -6.78
N GLY A 197 1.16 -2.39 -6.90
CA GLY A 197 0.67 -1.55 -5.79
C GLY A 197 1.77 -0.81 -5.00
N VAL A 198 1.37 -0.21 -3.88
CA VAL A 198 2.27 0.55 -2.98
C VAL A 198 2.87 -0.39 -1.94
N PRO A 199 4.20 -0.54 -1.85
CA PRO A 199 4.80 -1.41 -0.86
C PRO A 199 4.58 -0.95 0.57
N VAL A 200 4.27 -1.90 1.44
CA VAL A 200 4.24 -1.72 2.89
C VAL A 200 4.94 -2.88 3.59
N PHE A 201 5.52 -2.60 4.76
CA PHE A 201 6.42 -3.49 5.49
C PHE A 201 5.90 -3.76 6.90
N GLN A 202 5.99 -5.00 7.35
CA GLN A 202 5.59 -5.42 8.70
C GLN A 202 6.55 -6.47 9.24
N SER A 203 6.63 -6.58 10.56
CA SER A 203 7.36 -7.64 11.26
C SER A 203 6.49 -8.21 12.38
N ASP A 204 6.60 -9.52 12.60
CA ASP A 204 5.97 -10.22 13.72
C ASP A 204 6.60 -9.90 15.08
N LEU A 205 7.83 -9.39 15.06
CA LEU A 205 8.56 -8.94 16.25
C LEU A 205 8.11 -7.57 16.75
N LEU A 206 7.40 -6.81 15.92
CA LEU A 206 6.87 -5.49 16.27
C LEU A 206 5.38 -5.61 16.57
N VAL A 207 5.07 -5.80 17.84
CA VAL A 207 3.70 -5.76 18.37
C VAL A 207 3.69 -4.86 19.60
N VAL A 208 2.89 -3.79 19.53
CA VAL A 208 2.84 -2.77 20.60
C VAL A 208 1.57 -2.99 21.42
N LYS A 209 1.67 -2.88 22.74
CA LYS A 209 0.50 -2.89 23.63
C LYS A 209 0.36 -1.53 24.30
N LYS A 210 -0.79 -0.88 24.16
CA LYS A 210 -1.09 0.42 24.78
C LYS A 210 -2.57 0.47 25.16
N ARG A 211 -2.86 0.90 26.41
CA ARG A 211 -4.24 1.01 26.95
C ARG A 211 -5.10 -0.25 26.75
N ASN A 212 -4.54 -1.42 27.06
CA ASN A 212 -5.20 -2.73 26.86
C ASN A 212 -5.59 -3.06 25.40
N LYS A 213 -5.09 -2.29 24.43
CA LYS A 213 -5.21 -2.58 23.00
C LYS A 213 -3.85 -3.00 22.43
N ARG A 214 -3.89 -3.96 21.51
CA ARG A 214 -2.76 -4.40 20.71
C ARG A 214 -2.72 -3.61 19.41
N TYR A 215 -1.51 -3.29 18.97
CA TYR A 215 -1.26 -2.59 17.73
C TYR A 215 -0.17 -3.30 16.94
N CYS A 216 -0.45 -3.54 15.66
CA CYS A 216 0.42 -4.16 14.68
C CYS A 216 0.83 -3.09 13.66
N PRO A 217 1.98 -2.43 13.85
CA PRO A 217 2.42 -1.36 12.97
C PRO A 217 2.76 -1.88 11.57
N ILE A 218 2.36 -1.10 10.56
CA ILE A 218 2.69 -1.27 9.15
C ILE A 218 3.42 -0.01 8.68
N TYR A 219 4.55 -0.18 8.02
CA TYR A 219 5.43 0.93 7.62
C TYR A 219 5.44 1.11 6.11
N PHE A 220 5.45 2.36 5.65
CA PHE A 220 5.63 2.69 4.23
C PHE A 220 7.10 2.65 3.78
N ARG A 221 8.04 2.74 4.72
CA ARG A 221 9.48 2.71 4.44
C ARG A 221 10.16 1.54 5.15
N LYS A 222 10.98 0.80 4.41
CA LYS A 222 11.80 -0.29 4.96
C LYS A 222 12.76 0.21 6.03
N GLU A 223 13.32 1.40 5.84
CA GLU A 223 14.30 1.98 6.74
C GLU A 223 13.69 2.27 8.14
N ASP A 224 12.40 2.63 8.18
CA ASP A 224 11.70 2.91 9.44
C ASP A 224 11.46 1.63 10.24
N ILE A 225 11.00 0.56 9.60
CA ILE A 225 10.81 -0.72 10.28
C ILE A 225 12.14 -1.34 10.73
N GLU A 226 13.21 -1.20 9.94
CA GLU A 226 14.54 -1.67 10.33
C GLU A 226 15.04 -0.92 11.57
N LYS A 227 14.87 0.40 11.61
CA LYS A 227 15.24 1.20 12.79
C LYS A 227 14.50 0.74 14.04
N GLU A 228 13.22 0.42 13.93
CA GLU A 228 12.39 -0.04 15.04
C GLU A 228 12.78 -1.44 15.51
N LEU A 229 13.09 -2.34 14.58
CA LEU A 229 13.57 -3.69 14.89
C LEU A 229 14.92 -3.68 15.64
N LEU A 230 15.79 -2.70 15.39
CA LEU A 230 17.06 -2.55 16.13
C LEU A 230 16.83 -2.23 17.62
N MET A 231 15.69 -1.63 17.95
CA MET A 231 15.34 -1.26 19.33
C MET A 231 14.71 -2.41 20.11
N VAL A 232 14.34 -3.52 19.44
CA VAL A 232 13.74 -4.68 20.10
C VAL A 232 14.80 -5.41 20.94
N PRO A 233 14.59 -5.60 22.26
CA PRO A 233 15.52 -6.35 23.10
C PRO A 233 15.62 -7.81 22.61
N ARG A 234 16.85 -8.25 22.31
CA ARG A 234 17.13 -9.56 21.66
C ARG A 234 16.47 -9.73 20.28
N GLY A 235 16.14 -8.63 19.62
CA GLY A 235 15.69 -8.64 18.23
C GLY A 235 16.81 -9.08 17.27
N PRO A 236 16.47 -9.28 15.98
CA PRO A 236 17.43 -9.63 14.95
C PRO A 236 18.52 -8.58 14.87
N ARG A 237 19.77 -9.04 14.73
CA ARG A 237 20.95 -8.18 14.55
C ARG A 237 21.74 -8.67 13.35
N GLY A 238 22.25 -7.74 12.56
CA GLY A 238 23.06 -8.05 11.39
C GLY A 238 22.24 -8.55 10.18
N PRO A 239 22.84 -9.34 9.28
CA PRO A 239 22.27 -9.64 7.95
C PRO A 239 20.91 -10.37 7.93
N GLY A 240 20.49 -10.98 9.05
CA GLY A 240 19.20 -11.69 9.17
C GLY A 240 17.99 -10.78 9.39
N MET A 241 18.18 -9.46 9.52
CA MET A 241 17.11 -8.48 9.79
C MET A 241 15.96 -8.55 8.76
N SER A 242 16.31 -8.65 7.49
CA SER A 242 15.37 -8.70 6.37
C SER A 242 14.48 -9.95 6.38
N GLN A 243 14.92 -11.04 7.01
CA GLN A 243 14.14 -12.28 7.12
C GLN A 243 12.92 -12.11 8.02
N HIS A 244 12.92 -11.10 8.88
CA HIS A 244 11.81 -10.76 9.77
C HIS A 244 10.89 -9.67 9.21
N ILE A 245 11.12 -9.21 7.98
CA ILE A 245 10.32 -8.18 7.33
C ILE A 245 9.49 -8.84 6.22
N MET A 246 8.17 -8.79 6.41
CA MET A 246 7.18 -9.17 5.42
C MET A 246 6.79 -7.96 4.58
N VAL A 247 6.50 -8.21 3.30
CA VAL A 247 6.09 -7.17 2.35
C VAL A 247 4.69 -7.46 1.83
N GLY A 248 3.81 -6.47 1.91
CA GLY A 248 2.48 -6.45 1.30
C GLY A 248 2.29 -5.23 0.41
N SER A 249 1.18 -5.19 -0.34
CA SER A 249 0.72 -3.96 -1.00
C SER A 249 -0.30 -3.25 -0.11
N LEU A 250 -0.31 -1.92 -0.12
CA LEU A 250 -1.30 -1.12 0.60
C LEU A 250 -2.72 -1.50 0.17
N GLU A 251 -2.94 -1.65 -1.12
CA GLU A 251 -4.23 -1.96 -1.72
C GLU A 251 -4.77 -3.31 -1.24
N ASP A 252 -3.93 -4.35 -1.19
CA ASP A 252 -4.35 -5.67 -0.68
C ASP A 252 -4.63 -5.62 0.82
N VAL A 253 -3.83 -4.85 1.59
CA VAL A 253 -4.06 -4.67 3.03
C VAL A 253 -5.39 -3.99 3.28
N LEU A 254 -5.67 -2.88 2.59
CA LEU A 254 -6.93 -2.14 2.72
C LEU A 254 -8.13 -3.00 2.35
N LYS A 255 -8.05 -3.70 1.22
CA LYS A 255 -9.09 -4.65 0.80
C LYS A 255 -9.33 -5.71 1.88
N LYS A 256 -8.27 -6.27 2.46
CA LYS A 256 -8.42 -7.27 3.53
C LYS A 256 -9.00 -6.66 4.80
N MET A 257 -8.63 -5.46 5.19
CA MET A 257 -9.26 -4.78 6.34
C MET A 257 -10.77 -4.61 6.13
N GLU A 258 -11.20 -4.28 4.91
CA GLU A 258 -12.61 -4.14 4.56
C GLU A 258 -13.36 -5.47 4.48
N THR A 259 -12.72 -6.56 4.06
CA THR A 259 -13.41 -7.85 3.85
C THR A 259 -13.28 -8.84 5.00
N SER A 260 -12.33 -8.65 5.92
CA SER A 260 -12.06 -9.61 6.98
C SER A 260 -13.10 -9.54 8.11
N GLU A 261 -13.33 -10.68 8.75
CA GLU A 261 -14.26 -10.80 9.87
C GLU A 261 -13.74 -10.07 11.13
N LYS A 262 -14.65 -9.62 11.99
CA LYS A 262 -14.30 -9.06 13.32
C LYS A 262 -13.45 -10.05 14.13
N ASN A 263 -12.45 -9.54 14.85
CA ASN A 263 -11.52 -10.31 15.70
C ASN A 263 -10.48 -11.16 14.93
N SER A 264 -10.24 -10.85 13.65
CA SER A 264 -9.24 -11.51 12.82
C SER A 264 -7.83 -10.90 12.95
N GLY A 265 -7.68 -9.87 13.78
CA GLY A 265 -6.42 -9.16 14.00
C GLY A 265 -6.13 -8.06 12.98
N TRP A 266 -7.01 -7.84 12.00
CA TRP A 266 -6.91 -6.71 11.05
C TRP A 266 -7.28 -5.37 11.72
N GLU A 267 -8.06 -5.40 12.80
CA GLU A 267 -8.41 -4.24 13.65
C GLU A 267 -7.27 -3.75 14.57
N ASP A 268 -6.21 -4.55 14.70
CA ASP A 268 -4.98 -4.18 15.41
C ASP A 268 -4.03 -3.37 14.52
N LEU A 269 -4.26 -3.33 13.20
CA LEU A 269 -3.36 -2.66 12.28
C LEU A 269 -3.33 -1.15 12.48
N ILE A 270 -2.13 -0.58 12.36
CA ILE A 270 -1.92 0.86 12.33
C ILE A 270 -0.84 1.19 11.31
N PHE A 271 -1.11 2.12 10.39
CA PHE A 271 -0.10 2.57 9.46
C PHE A 271 0.78 3.63 10.11
N ILE A 272 2.09 3.49 9.98
CA ILE A 272 3.07 4.42 10.51
C ILE A 272 3.51 5.35 9.39
N PRO A 273 3.26 6.67 9.50
CA PRO A 273 3.64 7.62 8.46
C PRO A 273 5.15 7.58 8.17
N PRO A 274 5.58 7.80 6.91
CA PRO A 274 6.99 7.83 6.55
C PRO A 274 7.81 8.75 7.46
N GLY A 275 8.87 8.22 8.06
CA GLY A 275 9.78 8.97 8.94
C GLY A 275 9.37 9.06 10.40
N LYS A 276 8.21 8.52 10.79
CA LYS A 276 7.79 8.46 12.19
C LYS A 276 8.10 7.11 12.83
N SER A 277 8.32 7.11 14.14
CA SER A 277 8.30 5.89 14.95
C SER A 277 6.86 5.50 15.28
N HIS A 278 6.62 4.21 15.55
CA HIS A 278 5.30 3.77 16.01
C HIS A 278 4.94 4.40 17.36
N SER A 279 5.93 4.65 18.23
CA SER A 279 5.73 5.22 19.55
C SER A 279 5.27 6.68 19.48
N GLN A 280 5.89 7.49 18.62
CA GLN A 280 5.47 8.86 18.35
C GLN A 280 4.06 8.89 17.75
N HIS A 281 3.83 8.10 16.69
CA HIS A 281 2.54 8.11 16.01
C HIS A 281 1.39 7.66 16.92
N LEU A 282 1.57 6.58 17.68
CA LEU A 282 0.59 6.12 18.68
C LEU A 282 0.35 7.15 19.79
N GLN A 283 1.29 8.05 20.10
CA GLN A 283 1.04 9.13 21.04
C GLN A 283 0.13 10.21 20.45
N GLU A 284 0.24 10.48 19.16
CA GLU A 284 -0.57 11.46 18.43
C GLU A 284 -2.01 10.93 18.26
N VAL A 285 -2.18 9.74 17.68
CA VAL A 285 -3.51 9.22 17.30
C VAL A 285 -4.31 8.61 18.43
N VAL A 286 -3.69 8.21 19.53
CA VAL A 286 -4.39 7.66 20.72
C VAL A 286 -4.71 8.76 21.74
N LYS A 287 -4.19 9.99 21.55
CA LYS A 287 -4.60 11.16 22.33
C LYS A 287 -5.76 11.93 21.70
N ALA A 288 -5.91 11.83 20.38
CA ALA A 288 -7.09 12.30 19.64
C ALA A 288 -8.31 11.41 19.91
#